data_AF-A0A536X9V1-F1
#
_entry.id   AF-A0A536X9V1-F1
#
_cell.length_a   1.000
_cell.length_b   1.000
_cell.length_c   1.000
_cell.angle_alpha   90.00
_cell.angle_beta   90.00
_cell.angle_gamma   90.00
#
_symmetry.space_group_name_H-M   'P 1'
#
loop_
_entity.id
_entity.type
_entity.pdbx_description
1 polymer ?
#
loop_
_entity_poly.entity_id
_entity_poly.type
_entity_poly.pdbx_seq_one_letter_code
_entity_poly.pdbx_strand_id
1 'polypeptide(L)'
;MQDSIESASHPKIRYVPAVGPRLRKLLYVVFGLFALLVVDSAYLGTITWFEWRFGKTLQDYFYQIVFLLHLVLGFLIIAPVIVFGTLHLRNAWNRPNRRAVRAGIALFSTAMVLLVSGIALTRLGTFDLKDPTARAVSYWLHVIAPIVIAWLFVLHRLAGKRIKWKLAWRWAAFAGAFAGVMLVIQAQDPRRWNQQGPASGEQYYFPSLARTATGNFIPAKTLMMDAYCQECHKDIYEKWNHSAHRFSSFSNPAYLFSVRETRRVSMERDGNVHASRWCAGCHDPAPFFSGAFESARFDDPGYDLSNDPMAGAGITCTTCHAVTNVNSTRGNADFTLEEPLHYPFAFSANPFLQWVNRQLVKGKPAFHKKTFLREFHRSAEFCSTCHKVHLPEQLNHYKWVRGQNHYDAYFLSGVSGYFTQSFYYPPIATHKCSACHMPLTRSDDFGARRFDDSDELKVHDHQFPAANTALPELLHYPSWVNQAHLKFLDGVVRVDLFGLKEGGVIDGKLIAPLRPTVPALVPGQRYLLEAVIRTVKMGHPLTQGTV
;
A
#
# COMPACT_ATOMS: atom_id res chain seq x y z
N MET A 1 -25.94 -20.46 96.08
CA MET A 1 -27.31 -20.43 95.52
C MET A 1 -27.81 -19.00 95.66
N GLN A 2 -28.15 -18.24 94.61
CA GLN A 2 -28.06 -18.50 93.17
C GLN A 2 -28.16 -17.17 92.38
N ASP A 3 -27.43 -16.84 91.30
CA ASP A 3 -26.17 -17.35 90.70
C ASP A 3 -25.46 -16.19 89.95
N SER A 4 -24.20 -16.37 89.54
CA SER A 4 -23.41 -15.40 88.77
C SER A 4 -23.75 -15.43 87.27
N ILE A 5 -24.28 -14.34 86.71
CA ILE A 5 -24.55 -14.21 85.27
C ILE A 5 -23.24 -13.97 84.51
N GLU A 6 -22.72 -15.01 83.86
CA GLU A 6 -21.61 -14.90 82.92
C GLU A 6 -21.97 -14.03 81.71
N SER A 7 -21.14 -13.03 81.41
CA SER A 7 -21.29 -12.28 80.15
C SER A 7 -20.74 -13.11 78.98
N ALA A 8 -21.64 -13.70 78.20
CA ALA A 8 -21.28 -14.47 77.01
C ALA A 8 -20.51 -13.60 76.00
N SER A 9 -19.19 -13.74 75.95
CA SER A 9 -18.35 -12.97 75.04
C SER A 9 -18.63 -13.37 73.58
N HIS A 10 -19.18 -12.45 72.78
CA HIS A 10 -19.43 -12.71 71.37
C HIS A 10 -18.12 -13.08 70.64
N PRO A 11 -18.09 -14.16 69.83
CA PRO A 11 -16.88 -14.57 69.12
C PRO A 11 -16.45 -13.46 68.14
N LYS A 12 -15.29 -12.84 68.40
CA LYS A 12 -14.70 -11.83 67.52
C LYS A 12 -14.40 -12.46 66.16
N ILE A 13 -15.28 -12.24 65.19
CA ILE A 13 -15.14 -12.70 63.80
C ILE A 13 -13.80 -12.21 63.26
N ARG A 14 -12.84 -13.13 63.11
CA ARG A 14 -11.46 -12.82 62.73
C ARG A 14 -11.46 -12.19 61.33
N TYR A 15 -11.15 -10.90 61.23
CA TYR A 15 -11.18 -10.18 59.96
C TYR A 15 -10.12 -10.73 58.99
N VAL A 16 -10.57 -11.58 58.06
CA VAL A 16 -9.74 -12.04 56.93
C VAL A 16 -9.83 -10.98 55.81
N PRO A 17 -8.71 -10.39 55.37
CA PRO A 17 -8.71 -9.45 54.24
C PRO A 17 -9.12 -10.13 52.93
N ALA A 18 -9.97 -9.49 52.12
CA ALA A 18 -10.36 -10.01 50.80
C ALA A 18 -9.20 -10.09 49.77
N VAL A 19 -8.06 -9.45 50.08
CA VAL A 19 -6.79 -9.56 49.33
C VAL A 19 -5.69 -10.05 50.27
N GLY A 20 -5.49 -11.37 50.29
CA GLY A 20 -4.42 -12.04 51.03
C GLY A 20 -3.01 -11.79 50.45
N PRO A 21 -1.93 -12.27 51.10
CA PRO A 21 -0.55 -11.93 50.74
C PRO A 21 -0.16 -12.30 49.31
N ARG A 22 -0.55 -13.50 48.83
CA ARG A 22 -0.30 -13.94 47.45
C ARG A 22 -1.09 -13.11 46.44
N LEU A 23 -2.38 -12.87 46.70
CA LEU A 23 -3.25 -12.07 45.83
C LEU A 23 -2.82 -10.59 45.78
N ARG A 24 -2.17 -10.08 46.84
CA ARG A 24 -1.56 -8.73 46.85
C ARG A 24 -0.36 -8.61 45.90
N LYS A 25 0.48 -9.66 45.78
CA LYS A 25 1.57 -9.66 44.80
C LYS A 25 1.00 -9.57 43.38
N LEU A 26 -0.01 -10.38 43.06
CA LEU A 26 -0.69 -10.35 41.77
C LEU A 26 -1.35 -8.98 41.48
N LEU A 27 -1.97 -8.36 42.48
CA LEU A 27 -2.53 -7.01 42.35
C LEU A 27 -1.47 -5.95 41.99
N TYR A 28 -0.26 -6.05 42.54
CA TYR A 28 0.83 -5.15 42.15
C TYR A 28 1.32 -5.38 40.72
N VAL A 29 1.32 -6.64 40.23
CA VAL A 29 1.59 -6.94 38.82
C VAL A 29 0.52 -6.31 37.92
N VAL A 30 -0.77 -6.49 38.24
CA VAL A 30 -1.89 -5.86 37.51
C VAL A 30 -1.75 -4.33 37.50
N PHE A 31 -1.46 -3.69 38.64
CA PHE A 31 -1.26 -2.24 38.68
C PHE A 31 -0.01 -1.77 37.91
N GLY A 32 1.08 -2.54 37.91
CA GLY A 32 2.28 -2.22 37.15
C GLY A 32 2.04 -2.25 35.64
N LEU A 33 1.47 -3.35 35.15
CA LEU A 33 1.11 -3.50 33.74
C LEU A 33 0.08 -2.46 33.29
N PHE A 34 -0.94 -2.19 34.12
CA PHE A 34 -1.94 -1.17 33.81
C PHE A 34 -1.33 0.25 33.77
N ALA A 35 -0.40 0.58 34.67
CA ALA A 35 0.27 1.88 34.66
C ALA A 35 1.13 2.08 33.40
N LEU A 36 1.86 1.03 32.95
CA LEU A 36 2.61 1.06 31.69
C LEU A 36 1.67 1.23 30.49
N LEU A 37 0.60 0.44 30.43
CA LEU A 37 -0.44 0.57 29.39
C LEU A 37 -1.09 1.95 29.35
N VAL A 38 -1.26 2.63 30.50
CA VAL A 38 -1.79 4.00 30.52
C VAL A 38 -0.83 5.02 29.91
N VAL A 39 0.48 4.91 30.18
CA VAL A 39 1.50 5.81 29.56
C VAL A 39 1.56 5.58 28.04
N ASP A 40 1.63 4.32 27.66
CA ASP A 40 1.64 3.87 26.26
C ASP A 40 0.38 4.33 25.51
N SER A 41 -0.81 4.05 26.05
CA SER A 41 -2.10 4.44 25.45
C SER A 41 -2.28 5.96 25.40
N ALA A 42 -1.75 6.70 26.38
CA ALA A 42 -1.78 8.16 26.36
C ALA A 42 -0.99 8.71 25.17
N TYR A 43 0.20 8.16 24.90
CA TYR A 43 0.97 8.50 23.71
C TYR A 43 0.25 8.08 22.41
N LEU A 44 -0.15 6.81 22.26
CA LEU A 44 -0.82 6.33 21.05
C LEU A 44 -2.12 7.10 20.76
N GLY A 45 -2.88 7.42 21.80
CA GLY A 45 -4.10 8.24 21.72
C GLY A 45 -3.82 9.71 21.38
N THR A 46 -2.74 10.29 21.92
CA THR A 46 -2.32 11.66 21.57
C THR A 46 -2.00 11.76 20.08
N ILE A 47 -1.18 10.85 19.55
CA ILE A 47 -0.87 10.84 18.11
C ILE A 47 -2.15 10.64 17.29
N THR A 48 -2.96 9.63 17.60
CA THR A 48 -4.24 9.38 16.90
C THR A 48 -5.16 10.61 16.89
N TRP A 49 -5.24 11.35 17.99
CA TRP A 49 -6.07 12.56 18.09
C TRP A 49 -5.51 13.72 17.26
N PHE A 50 -4.19 13.94 17.27
CA PHE A 50 -3.56 14.96 16.43
C PHE A 50 -3.70 14.62 14.93
N GLU A 51 -3.51 13.36 14.54
CA GLU A 51 -3.75 12.92 13.16
C GLU A 51 -5.18 13.19 12.69
N TRP A 52 -6.17 12.86 13.53
CA TRP A 52 -7.58 13.14 13.26
C TRP A 52 -7.89 14.65 13.19
N ARG A 53 -7.34 15.44 14.12
CA ARG A 53 -7.60 16.89 14.21
C ARG A 53 -6.97 17.70 13.07
N PHE A 54 -5.83 17.26 12.53
CA PHE A 54 -5.07 18.00 11.52
C PHE A 54 -5.00 17.33 10.14
N GLY A 55 -5.52 16.10 9.98
CA GLY A 55 -5.54 15.38 8.71
C GLY A 55 -4.16 14.92 8.21
N LYS A 56 -3.13 14.98 9.06
CA LYS A 56 -1.74 14.62 8.73
C LYS A 56 -1.36 13.33 9.46
N THR A 57 -0.79 12.36 8.74
CA THR A 57 -0.20 11.17 9.37
C THR A 57 1.07 11.55 10.11
N LEU A 58 1.13 11.20 11.40
CA LEU A 58 2.26 11.37 12.33
C LEU A 58 2.79 10.01 12.81
N GLN A 59 2.06 8.92 12.56
CA GLN A 59 2.56 7.56 12.80
C GLN A 59 3.85 7.30 12.00
N ASP A 60 4.86 6.80 12.69
CA ASP A 60 6.18 6.49 12.15
C ASP A 60 6.70 5.14 12.69
N TYR A 61 7.97 4.81 12.42
CA TYR A 61 8.62 3.62 12.97
C TYR A 61 8.56 3.54 14.51
N PHE A 62 8.80 4.65 15.22
CA PHE A 62 8.73 4.65 16.69
C PHE A 62 7.30 4.40 17.19
N TYR A 63 6.28 5.00 16.55
CA TYR A 63 4.88 4.66 16.83
C TYR A 63 4.60 3.17 16.66
N GLN A 64 5.14 2.51 15.63
CA GLN A 64 4.94 1.06 15.45
C GLN A 64 5.61 0.21 16.54
N ILE A 65 6.75 0.66 17.09
CA ILE A 65 7.41 0.01 18.23
C ILE A 65 6.58 0.19 19.51
N VAL A 66 6.03 1.38 19.77
CA VAL A 66 5.14 1.59 20.93
C VAL A 66 3.82 0.84 20.74
N PHE A 67 3.25 0.79 19.54
CA PHE A 67 2.08 -0.04 19.26
C PHE A 67 2.35 -1.55 19.44
N LEU A 68 3.55 -2.03 19.11
CA LEU A 68 3.97 -3.38 19.46
C LEU A 68 4.04 -3.59 20.99
N LEU A 69 4.60 -2.62 21.73
CA LEU A 69 4.66 -2.66 23.19
C LEU A 69 3.24 -2.71 23.80
N HIS A 70 2.30 -1.91 23.28
CA HIS A 70 0.88 -1.96 23.65
C HIS A 70 0.31 -3.36 23.52
N LEU A 71 0.52 -4.02 22.37
CA LEU A 71 0.04 -5.37 22.12
C LEU A 71 0.67 -6.37 23.10
N VAL A 72 1.99 -6.32 23.30
CA VAL A 72 2.71 -7.21 24.23
C VAL A 72 2.22 -7.03 25.67
N LEU A 73 2.16 -5.79 26.17
CA LEU A 73 1.63 -5.48 27.50
C LEU A 73 0.15 -5.86 27.65
N GLY A 74 -0.64 -5.67 26.58
CA GLY A 74 -2.04 -6.05 26.48
C GLY A 74 -2.23 -7.56 26.61
N PHE A 75 -1.43 -8.38 25.94
CA PHE A 75 -1.46 -9.83 26.11
C PHE A 75 -0.98 -10.27 27.51
N LEU A 76 0.09 -9.63 28.03
CA LEU A 76 0.63 -9.93 29.35
C LEU A 76 -0.33 -9.62 30.51
N ILE A 77 -1.22 -8.61 30.37
CA ILE A 77 -2.15 -8.23 31.44
C ILE A 77 -3.41 -9.12 31.50
N ILE A 78 -3.76 -9.85 30.43
CA ILE A 78 -4.96 -10.71 30.36
C ILE A 78 -5.02 -11.71 31.53
N ALA A 79 -4.03 -12.60 31.63
CA ALA A 79 -4.04 -13.67 32.62
C ALA A 79 -3.98 -13.13 34.07
N PRO A 80 -3.11 -12.15 34.42
CA PRO A 80 -3.13 -11.51 35.73
C PRO A 80 -4.49 -10.91 36.12
N VAL A 81 -5.19 -10.23 35.20
CA VAL A 81 -6.50 -9.63 35.47
C VAL A 81 -7.59 -10.68 35.65
N ILE A 82 -7.65 -11.69 34.78
CA ILE A 82 -8.62 -12.79 34.88
C ILE A 82 -8.43 -13.55 36.20
N VAL A 83 -7.20 -13.96 36.51
CA VAL A 83 -6.88 -14.72 37.73
C VAL A 83 -7.11 -13.87 38.99
N PHE A 84 -6.66 -12.61 39.00
CA PHE A 84 -6.90 -11.72 40.14
C PHE A 84 -8.40 -11.49 40.36
N GLY A 85 -9.13 -11.11 39.31
CA GLY A 85 -10.55 -10.78 39.40
C GLY A 85 -11.40 -11.96 39.84
N THR A 86 -11.17 -13.14 39.27
CA THR A 86 -11.88 -14.38 39.63
C THR A 86 -11.63 -14.78 41.09
N LEU A 87 -10.37 -14.81 41.53
CA LEU A 87 -10.02 -15.15 42.91
C LEU A 87 -10.50 -14.08 43.90
N HIS A 88 -10.43 -12.80 43.54
CA HIS A 88 -10.91 -11.72 44.38
C HIS A 88 -12.43 -11.76 44.53
N LEU A 89 -13.16 -11.99 43.43
CA LEU A 89 -14.62 -12.12 43.42
C LEU A 89 -15.07 -13.30 44.31
N ARG A 90 -14.44 -14.47 44.17
CA ARG A 90 -14.71 -15.64 45.04
C ARG A 90 -14.51 -15.32 46.53
N ASN A 91 -13.47 -14.55 46.87
CA ASN A 91 -13.17 -14.14 48.26
C ASN A 91 -14.08 -13.00 48.79
N ALA A 92 -14.79 -12.30 47.90
CA ALA A 92 -15.58 -11.10 48.21
C ALA A 92 -17.10 -11.30 48.07
N TRP A 93 -17.57 -12.32 47.35
CA TRP A 93 -18.99 -12.55 47.00
C TRP A 93 -19.95 -12.48 48.20
N ASN A 94 -19.58 -13.12 49.30
CA ASN A 94 -20.38 -13.21 50.53
C ASN A 94 -20.15 -12.04 51.51
N ARG A 95 -19.49 -10.95 51.11
CA ARG A 95 -19.24 -9.80 52.00
C ARG A 95 -20.52 -8.98 52.20
N PRO A 96 -20.74 -8.41 53.40
CA PRO A 96 -21.98 -7.68 53.73
C PRO A 96 -22.14 -6.37 52.95
N ASN A 97 -21.05 -5.71 52.52
CA ASN A 97 -21.12 -4.50 51.70
C ASN A 97 -21.47 -4.84 50.24
N ARG A 98 -22.77 -5.06 49.99
CA ARG A 98 -23.28 -5.40 48.65
C ARG A 98 -23.01 -4.31 47.60
N ARG A 99 -22.91 -3.03 47.99
CA ARG A 99 -22.55 -1.94 47.06
C ARG A 99 -21.12 -2.11 46.53
N ALA A 100 -20.16 -2.40 47.39
CA ALA A 100 -18.77 -2.65 47.01
C ALA A 100 -18.62 -3.92 46.15
N VAL A 101 -19.39 -4.98 46.45
CA VAL A 101 -19.42 -6.21 45.65
C VAL A 101 -19.98 -5.95 44.25
N ARG A 102 -21.12 -5.23 44.12
CA ARG A 102 -21.69 -4.85 42.82
C ARG A 102 -20.72 -3.99 41.99
N ALA A 103 -20.06 -3.01 42.62
CA ALA A 103 -19.03 -2.21 41.95
C ALA A 103 -17.82 -3.04 41.49
N GLY A 104 -17.43 -4.05 42.27
CA GLY A 104 -16.36 -4.99 41.91
C GLY A 104 -16.74 -5.92 40.75
N ILE A 105 -17.99 -6.39 40.70
CA ILE A 105 -18.53 -7.16 39.57
C ILE A 105 -18.52 -6.30 38.31
N ALA A 106 -19.11 -5.10 38.37
CA ALA A 106 -19.13 -4.18 37.23
C ALA A 106 -17.70 -3.87 36.72
N LEU A 107 -16.76 -3.57 37.63
CA LEU A 107 -15.35 -3.35 37.31
C LEU A 107 -14.73 -4.56 36.57
N PHE A 108 -14.96 -5.77 37.07
CA PHE A 108 -14.43 -6.98 36.45
C PHE A 108 -15.07 -7.27 35.08
N SER A 109 -16.39 -7.11 34.95
CA SER A 109 -17.10 -7.24 33.67
C SER A 109 -16.61 -6.21 32.64
N THR A 110 -16.42 -4.95 33.01
CA THR A 110 -15.84 -3.92 32.12
C THR A 110 -14.39 -4.25 31.75
N ALA A 111 -13.59 -4.81 32.68
CA ALA A 111 -12.26 -5.31 32.37
C ALA A 111 -12.31 -6.47 31.36
N MET A 112 -13.27 -7.40 31.45
CA MET A 112 -13.44 -8.44 30.43
C MET A 112 -13.80 -7.85 29.07
N VAL A 113 -14.68 -6.84 29.01
CA VAL A 113 -14.99 -6.11 27.77
C VAL A 113 -13.74 -5.44 27.18
N LEU A 114 -12.87 -4.83 28.00
CA LEU A 114 -11.60 -4.25 27.54
C LEU A 114 -10.67 -5.31 26.93
N LEU A 115 -10.50 -6.45 27.60
CA LEU A 115 -9.63 -7.52 27.10
C LEU A 115 -10.18 -8.17 25.83
N VAL A 116 -11.48 -8.48 25.79
CA VAL A 116 -12.14 -9.10 24.62
C VAL A 116 -12.14 -8.14 23.43
N SER A 117 -12.44 -6.85 23.63
CA SER A 117 -12.34 -5.84 22.55
C SER A 117 -10.90 -5.66 22.05
N GLY A 118 -9.91 -5.73 22.94
CA GLY A 118 -8.50 -5.69 22.56
C GLY A 118 -8.12 -6.87 21.66
N ILE A 119 -8.47 -8.10 22.06
CA ILE A 119 -8.26 -9.30 21.25
C ILE A 119 -9.00 -9.18 19.90
N ALA A 120 -10.27 -8.75 19.91
CA ALA A 120 -11.08 -8.61 18.70
C ALA A 120 -10.56 -7.57 17.68
N LEU A 121 -9.71 -6.63 18.12
CA LEU A 121 -9.06 -5.64 17.26
C LEU A 121 -7.76 -6.16 16.62
N THR A 122 -7.13 -7.19 17.19
CA THR A 122 -5.99 -7.90 16.60
C THR A 122 -6.42 -8.71 15.36
N ARG A 123 -5.46 -9.15 14.53
CA ARG A 123 -5.71 -9.85 13.26
C ARG A 123 -4.83 -11.10 13.13
N LEU A 124 -4.97 -11.98 14.12
CA LEU A 124 -4.10 -13.14 14.39
C LEU A 124 -4.19 -14.25 13.33
N GLY A 125 -4.85 -14.01 12.19
CA GLY A 125 -4.91 -14.91 11.04
C GLY A 125 -6.05 -15.94 11.11
N THR A 126 -6.33 -16.49 12.29
CA THR A 126 -7.51 -17.35 12.52
C THR A 126 -8.77 -16.55 12.87
N PHE A 127 -8.60 -15.31 13.32
CA PHE A 127 -9.69 -14.38 13.65
C PHE A 127 -9.35 -12.99 13.12
N ASP A 128 -9.98 -12.61 12.02
CA ASP A 128 -9.85 -11.30 11.38
C ASP A 128 -11.22 -10.64 11.30
N LEU A 129 -11.50 -9.67 12.18
CA LEU A 129 -12.73 -8.89 12.15
C LEU A 129 -12.71 -7.94 10.94
N LYS A 130 -13.22 -8.43 9.81
CA LYS A 130 -13.29 -7.73 8.51
C LYS A 130 -14.40 -6.67 8.47
N ASP A 131 -15.53 -6.90 9.13
CA ASP A 131 -16.67 -5.97 9.11
C ASP A 131 -16.32 -4.61 9.73
N PRO A 132 -16.53 -3.49 9.02
CA PRO A 132 -16.14 -2.16 9.50
C PRO A 132 -16.96 -1.70 10.70
N THR A 133 -18.23 -2.08 10.79
CA THR A 133 -19.15 -1.66 11.86
C THR A 133 -18.78 -2.35 13.17
N ALA A 134 -18.62 -3.67 13.16
CA ALA A 134 -18.17 -4.46 14.30
C ALA A 134 -16.79 -3.99 14.77
N ARG A 135 -15.86 -3.71 13.85
CA ARG A 135 -14.53 -3.19 14.20
C ARG A 135 -14.60 -1.79 14.83
N ALA A 136 -15.48 -0.91 14.35
CA ALA A 136 -15.72 0.39 14.97
C ALA A 136 -16.31 0.25 16.39
N VAL A 137 -17.26 -0.66 16.60
CA VAL A 137 -17.84 -0.95 17.93
C VAL A 137 -16.77 -1.49 18.88
N SER A 138 -15.98 -2.50 18.46
CA SER A 138 -14.86 -3.01 19.28
C SER A 138 -13.84 -1.93 19.61
N TYR A 139 -13.53 -1.04 18.65
CA TYR A 139 -12.62 0.09 18.88
C TYR A 139 -13.14 1.06 19.96
N TRP A 140 -14.40 1.50 19.87
CA TRP A 140 -14.98 2.40 20.86
C TRP A 140 -15.12 1.75 22.24
N LEU A 141 -15.49 0.47 22.30
CA LEU A 141 -15.48 -0.28 23.56
C LEU A 141 -14.07 -0.32 24.18
N HIS A 142 -13.04 -0.56 23.38
CA HIS A 142 -11.65 -0.61 23.84
C HIS A 142 -11.13 0.75 24.32
N VAL A 143 -11.54 1.85 23.68
CA VAL A 143 -11.13 3.23 24.04
C VAL A 143 -11.89 3.73 25.29
N ILE A 144 -13.17 3.40 25.45
CA ILE A 144 -14.01 3.91 26.55
C ILE A 144 -13.85 3.07 27.82
N ALA A 145 -13.69 1.75 27.71
CA ALA A 145 -13.62 0.85 28.87
C ALA A 145 -12.54 1.22 29.92
N PRO A 146 -11.32 1.68 29.59
CA PRO A 146 -10.31 2.09 30.57
C PRO A 146 -10.76 3.26 31.45
N ILE A 147 -11.52 4.21 30.88
CA ILE A 147 -12.07 5.37 31.60
C ILE A 147 -13.14 4.88 32.60
N VAL A 148 -14.02 3.99 32.15
CA VAL A 148 -15.07 3.38 32.99
C VAL A 148 -14.45 2.50 34.09
N ILE A 149 -13.39 1.74 33.79
CA ILE A 149 -12.60 0.95 34.75
C ILE A 149 -11.97 1.85 35.81
N ALA A 150 -11.37 2.99 35.43
CA ALA A 150 -10.80 3.93 36.39
C ALA A 150 -11.87 4.49 37.36
N TRP A 151 -13.04 4.86 36.83
CA TRP A 151 -14.18 5.33 37.63
C TRP A 151 -14.74 4.25 38.57
N LEU A 152 -15.03 3.06 38.04
CA LEU A 152 -15.52 1.91 38.81
C LEU A 152 -14.52 1.45 39.87
N PHE A 153 -13.22 1.54 39.60
CA PHE A 153 -12.16 1.25 40.58
C PHE A 153 -12.17 2.26 41.74
N VAL A 154 -12.38 3.56 41.47
CA VAL A 154 -12.56 4.57 42.52
C VAL A 154 -13.75 4.21 43.39
N LEU A 155 -14.93 3.96 42.79
CA LEU A 155 -16.15 3.60 43.51
C LEU A 155 -15.99 2.32 44.35
N HIS A 156 -15.40 1.27 43.77
CA HIS A 156 -15.14 0.01 44.47
C HIS A 156 -14.20 0.21 45.68
N ARG A 157 -13.20 1.10 45.56
CA ARG A 157 -12.23 1.36 46.64
C ARG A 157 -12.69 2.34 47.71
N LEU A 158 -13.84 3.02 47.54
CA LEU A 158 -14.44 3.85 48.61
C LEU A 158 -14.74 3.03 49.87
N ALA A 159 -15.02 1.73 49.72
CA ALA A 159 -15.22 0.78 50.81
C ALA A 159 -13.93 0.22 51.43
N GLY A 160 -12.74 0.71 51.01
CA GLY A 160 -11.43 0.18 51.40
C GLY A 160 -10.48 1.25 51.95
N LYS A 161 -9.17 0.98 51.85
CA LYS A 161 -8.14 1.96 52.23
C LYS A 161 -8.16 3.16 51.27
N ARG A 162 -8.09 4.38 51.82
CA ARG A 162 -8.06 5.66 51.08
C ARG A 162 -7.09 5.61 49.89
N ILE A 163 -7.51 6.15 48.75
CA ILE A 163 -6.69 6.27 47.54
C ILE A 163 -5.56 7.26 47.79
N LYS A 164 -4.32 6.89 47.45
CA LYS A 164 -3.16 7.79 47.44
C LYS A 164 -3.20 8.68 46.18
N TRP A 165 -4.11 9.65 46.14
CA TRP A 165 -4.33 10.53 44.97
C TRP A 165 -3.05 11.21 44.46
N LYS A 166 -2.12 11.59 45.36
CA LYS A 166 -0.80 12.14 44.96
C LYS A 166 -0.01 11.21 44.02
N LEU A 167 -0.15 9.89 44.14
CA LEU A 167 0.51 8.94 43.23
C LEU A 167 -0.20 8.86 41.86
N ALA A 168 -1.53 8.91 41.86
CA ALA A 168 -2.32 8.93 40.63
C ALA A 168 -2.02 10.20 39.80
N TRP A 169 -2.01 11.37 40.44
CA TRP A 169 -1.64 12.63 39.79
C TRP A 169 -0.20 12.64 39.27
N ARG A 170 0.76 12.09 40.01
CA ARG A 170 2.15 11.94 39.53
C ARG A 170 2.25 11.05 38.29
N TRP A 171 1.53 9.94 38.24
CA TRP A 171 1.51 9.07 37.05
C TRP A 171 0.79 9.72 35.86
N ALA A 172 -0.34 10.39 36.09
CA ALA A 172 -1.06 11.11 35.03
C ALA A 172 -0.21 12.26 34.46
N ALA A 173 0.48 13.02 35.31
CA ALA A 173 1.41 14.06 34.89
C ALA A 173 2.59 13.49 34.09
N PHE A 174 3.17 12.36 34.51
CA PHE A 174 4.22 11.68 33.74
C PHE A 174 3.71 11.19 32.38
N ALA A 175 2.54 10.54 32.32
CA ALA A 175 1.96 10.05 31.08
C ALA A 175 1.68 11.20 30.08
N GLY A 176 1.12 12.31 30.57
CA GLY A 176 0.88 13.51 29.77
C GLY A 176 2.17 14.20 29.31
N ALA A 177 3.17 14.32 30.19
CA ALA A 177 4.48 14.88 29.84
C ALA A 177 5.21 14.01 28.81
N PHE A 178 5.22 12.68 28.98
CA PHE A 178 5.80 11.74 28.03
C PHE A 178 5.11 11.84 26.66
N ALA A 179 3.78 11.78 26.62
CA ALA A 179 3.03 11.91 25.37
C ALA A 179 3.26 13.27 24.69
N GLY A 180 3.32 14.36 25.45
CA GLY A 180 3.61 15.70 24.94
C GLY A 180 5.02 15.85 24.37
N VAL A 181 6.05 15.35 25.06
CA VAL A 181 7.44 15.37 24.57
C VAL A 181 7.59 14.50 23.32
N MET A 182 7.03 13.29 23.31
CA MET A 182 7.07 12.41 22.14
C MET A 182 6.32 13.00 20.94
N LEU A 183 5.18 13.66 21.17
CA LEU A 183 4.46 14.39 20.12
C LEU A 183 5.31 15.53 19.54
N VAL A 184 6.00 16.32 20.38
CA VAL A 184 6.88 17.40 19.91
C VAL A 184 8.03 16.82 19.06
N ILE A 185 8.65 15.73 19.51
CA ILE A 185 9.71 15.03 18.76
C ILE A 185 9.20 14.53 17.40
N GLN A 186 8.02 13.90 17.34
CA GLN A 186 7.43 13.43 16.07
C GLN A 186 6.93 14.57 15.18
N ALA A 187 6.45 15.67 15.74
CA ALA A 187 6.08 16.86 14.97
C ALA A 187 7.32 17.60 14.40
N GLN A 188 8.50 17.37 14.98
CA GLN A 188 9.80 17.86 14.54
C GLN A 188 10.59 16.83 13.71
N ASP A 189 10.00 15.69 13.37
CA ASP A 189 10.62 14.65 12.56
C ASP A 189 11.17 15.24 11.25
N PRO A 190 12.49 15.17 11.01
CA PRO A 190 13.10 15.77 9.82
C PRO A 190 12.71 15.05 8.52
N ARG A 191 12.07 13.87 8.60
CA ARG A 191 11.50 13.16 7.43
C ARG A 191 10.37 13.97 6.81
N ARG A 192 10.71 14.73 5.75
CA ARG A 192 9.71 15.37 4.90
C ARG A 192 9.11 14.33 3.97
N TRP A 193 7.85 13.97 4.19
CA TRP A 193 7.08 13.18 3.24
C TRP A 193 6.97 13.90 1.90
N ASN A 194 6.95 13.15 0.80
CA ASN A 194 6.80 13.66 -0.57
C ASN A 194 7.97 14.55 -1.03
N GLN A 195 9.21 14.20 -0.66
CA GLN A 195 10.39 14.93 -1.13
C GLN A 195 10.60 14.78 -2.64
N GLN A 196 10.96 15.91 -3.26
CA GLN A 196 11.44 15.99 -4.65
C GLN A 196 12.88 15.50 -4.81
N GLY A 197 13.65 15.49 -3.72
CA GLY A 197 15.09 15.18 -3.73
C GLY A 197 15.96 16.33 -4.24
N PRO A 198 17.29 16.25 -4.04
CA PRO A 198 18.22 17.27 -4.52
C PRO A 198 18.38 17.20 -6.04
N ALA A 199 18.47 18.36 -6.70
CA ALA A 199 18.70 18.42 -8.15
C ALA A 199 20.04 17.78 -8.57
N SER A 200 21.06 17.79 -7.70
CA SER A 200 22.33 17.09 -7.93
C SER A 200 22.18 15.57 -8.01
N GLY A 201 21.11 14.98 -7.45
CA GLY A 201 20.82 13.56 -7.56
C GLY A 201 20.54 13.11 -9.01
N GLU A 202 20.19 14.03 -9.91
CA GLU A 202 19.99 13.74 -11.34
C GLU A 202 21.30 13.36 -12.05
N GLN A 203 22.47 13.79 -11.56
CA GLN A 203 23.74 13.61 -12.28
C GLN A 203 24.10 12.15 -12.57
N TYR A 204 23.74 11.21 -11.69
CA TYR A 204 23.94 9.78 -11.95
C TYR A 204 22.86 9.22 -12.89
N TYR A 205 21.59 9.61 -12.73
CA TYR A 205 20.50 9.02 -13.51
C TYR A 205 20.38 9.59 -14.93
N PHE A 206 20.91 10.80 -15.18
CA PHE A 206 20.93 11.43 -16.49
C PHE A 206 21.59 10.51 -17.56
N PRO A 207 21.03 10.38 -18.79
CA PRO A 207 19.94 11.15 -19.41
C PRO A 207 18.48 10.73 -19.08
N SER A 208 18.24 9.87 -18.10
CA SER A 208 16.92 9.76 -17.47
C SER A 208 16.69 10.93 -16.49
N LEU A 209 15.45 11.39 -16.35
CA LEU A 209 15.06 12.46 -15.43
C LEU A 209 14.69 11.93 -14.02
N ALA A 210 14.89 10.63 -13.79
CA ALA A 210 14.70 9.97 -12.52
C ALA A 210 15.58 10.56 -11.41
N ARG A 211 15.06 10.60 -10.18
CA ARG A 211 15.79 11.07 -9.00
C ARG A 211 15.50 10.21 -7.77
N THR A 212 16.40 10.21 -6.80
CA THR A 212 16.10 9.72 -5.44
C THR A 212 15.92 10.88 -4.46
N ALA A 213 15.08 10.69 -3.45
CA ALA A 213 14.77 11.70 -2.44
C ALA A 213 16.02 12.19 -1.66
N THR A 214 17.08 11.40 -1.61
CA THR A 214 18.35 11.72 -0.93
C THR A 214 19.52 12.01 -1.87
N GLY A 215 19.38 11.73 -3.18
CA GLY A 215 20.49 11.67 -4.13
C GLY A 215 21.36 10.42 -4.05
N ASN A 216 21.17 9.56 -3.03
CA ASN A 216 21.89 8.30 -2.87
C ASN A 216 21.16 7.13 -3.57
N PHE A 217 21.85 6.00 -3.74
CA PHE A 217 21.23 4.74 -4.13
C PHE A 217 20.32 4.17 -3.05
N ILE A 218 19.31 3.42 -3.48
CA ILE A 218 18.36 2.67 -2.64
C ILE A 218 18.77 1.19 -2.66
N PRO A 219 18.90 0.50 -1.52
CA PRO A 219 19.26 -0.92 -1.48
C PRO A 219 18.32 -1.79 -2.34
N ALA A 220 18.88 -2.61 -3.23
CA ALA A 220 18.10 -3.46 -4.14
C ALA A 220 17.09 -4.36 -3.41
N LYS A 221 17.45 -4.89 -2.24
CA LYS A 221 16.56 -5.66 -1.35
C LYS A 221 15.28 -4.91 -0.93
N THR A 222 15.31 -3.58 -0.90
CA THR A 222 14.16 -2.73 -0.56
C THR A 222 13.29 -2.47 -1.80
N LEU A 223 13.93 -2.40 -2.99
CA LEU A 223 13.25 -2.25 -4.28
C LEU A 223 12.56 -3.54 -4.74
N MET A 224 13.07 -4.71 -4.37
CA MET A 224 12.61 -6.03 -4.83
C MET A 224 11.78 -6.78 -3.76
N MET A 225 10.76 -6.12 -3.22
CA MET A 225 9.93 -6.63 -2.10
C MET A 225 8.59 -7.24 -2.54
N ASP A 226 8.42 -7.60 -3.81
CA ASP A 226 7.14 -8.03 -4.38
C ASP A 226 6.55 -9.27 -3.70
N ALA A 227 7.38 -10.23 -3.31
CA ALA A 227 6.96 -11.41 -2.54
C ALA A 227 6.41 -11.06 -1.15
N TYR A 228 6.93 -10.00 -0.51
CA TYR A 228 6.39 -9.49 0.76
C TYR A 228 5.05 -8.76 0.55
N CYS A 229 4.88 -8.07 -0.59
CA CYS A 229 3.59 -7.51 -0.98
C CYS A 229 2.54 -8.62 -1.24
N GLN A 230 2.94 -9.70 -1.90
CA GLN A 230 2.09 -10.87 -2.23
C GLN A 230 1.42 -11.49 -1.00
N GLU A 231 2.03 -11.44 0.19
CA GLU A 231 1.46 -11.98 1.43
C GLU A 231 0.11 -11.33 1.84
N CYS A 232 -0.20 -10.13 1.33
CA CYS A 232 -1.45 -9.41 1.58
C CYS A 232 -2.19 -8.96 0.31
N HIS A 233 -1.54 -9.02 -0.85
CA HIS A 233 -2.00 -8.55 -2.15
C HIS A 233 -1.80 -9.62 -3.23
N LYS A 234 -2.39 -10.80 -3.02
CA LYS A 234 -2.16 -11.99 -3.84
C LYS A 234 -2.79 -11.85 -5.22
N ASP A 235 -4.03 -11.34 -5.28
CA ASP A 235 -4.75 -11.19 -6.55
C ASP A 235 -4.09 -10.09 -7.42
N ILE A 236 -3.67 -8.99 -6.78
CA ILE A 236 -2.89 -7.93 -7.43
C ILE A 236 -1.54 -8.46 -7.94
N TYR A 237 -0.81 -9.22 -7.12
CA TYR A 237 0.48 -9.80 -7.50
C TYR A 237 0.35 -10.73 -8.70
N GLU A 238 -0.67 -11.61 -8.74
CA GLU A 238 -0.90 -12.54 -9.85
C GLU A 238 -1.13 -11.81 -11.17
N LYS A 239 -1.83 -10.67 -11.13
CA LYS A 239 -2.04 -9.80 -12.30
C LYS A 239 -0.78 -9.05 -12.70
N TRP A 240 -0.07 -8.44 -11.74
CA TRP A 240 1.19 -7.76 -11.99
C TRP A 240 2.25 -8.71 -12.56
N ASN A 241 2.37 -9.94 -12.05
CA ASN A 241 3.39 -10.91 -12.46
C ASN A 241 3.25 -11.37 -13.92
N HIS A 242 2.09 -11.13 -14.55
CA HIS A 242 1.84 -11.39 -15.98
C HIS A 242 1.73 -10.10 -16.82
N SER A 243 2.18 -8.95 -16.29
CA SER A 243 2.12 -7.65 -16.95
C SER A 243 3.42 -7.27 -17.67
N ALA A 244 3.31 -6.38 -18.65
CA ALA A 244 4.48 -5.75 -19.28
C ALA A 244 5.31 -4.87 -18.32
N HIS A 245 4.75 -4.48 -17.16
CA HIS A 245 5.50 -3.74 -16.12
C HIS A 245 6.42 -4.65 -15.31
N ARG A 246 5.94 -5.82 -14.85
CA ARG A 246 6.78 -6.88 -14.28
C ARG A 246 7.91 -7.27 -15.24
N PHE A 247 7.60 -7.25 -16.52
CA PHE A 247 8.43 -7.77 -17.60
C PHE A 247 8.94 -6.64 -18.52
N SER A 248 9.35 -5.53 -17.90
CA SER A 248 9.90 -4.34 -18.59
C SER A 248 11.42 -4.40 -18.79
N SER A 249 12.12 -5.15 -17.93
CA SER A 249 13.58 -5.14 -17.76
C SER A 249 14.25 -6.25 -18.60
N PHE A 250 15.53 -6.55 -18.35
CA PHE A 250 16.35 -7.55 -19.08
C PHE A 250 15.75 -8.97 -19.20
N SER A 251 14.73 -9.32 -18.41
CA SER A 251 13.96 -10.55 -18.58
C SER A 251 13.20 -10.58 -19.93
N ASN A 252 12.88 -9.43 -20.51
CA ASN A 252 12.12 -9.31 -21.75
C ASN A 252 13.00 -9.43 -23.01
N PRO A 253 12.79 -10.41 -23.90
CA PRO A 253 13.71 -10.66 -25.01
C PRO A 253 13.78 -9.51 -26.02
N ALA A 254 12.65 -8.82 -26.28
CA ALA A 254 12.62 -7.68 -27.20
C ALA A 254 13.33 -6.45 -26.61
N TYR A 255 13.14 -6.21 -25.31
CA TYR A 255 13.84 -5.13 -24.60
C TYR A 255 15.33 -5.45 -24.41
N LEU A 256 15.65 -6.68 -24.01
CA LEU A 256 17.02 -7.19 -23.80
C LEU A 256 17.88 -6.99 -25.05
N PHE A 257 17.34 -7.30 -26.23
CA PHE A 257 17.98 -6.99 -27.52
C PHE A 257 18.25 -5.48 -27.65
N SER A 258 17.22 -4.66 -27.48
CA SER A 258 17.31 -3.19 -27.67
C SER A 258 18.28 -2.52 -26.70
N VAL A 259 18.27 -2.91 -25.41
CA VAL A 259 19.15 -2.34 -24.39
C VAL A 259 20.58 -2.83 -24.53
N ARG A 260 20.82 -4.11 -24.88
CA ARG A 260 22.16 -4.63 -25.18
C ARG A 260 22.78 -3.90 -26.38
N GLU A 261 22.03 -3.73 -27.46
CA GLU A 261 22.52 -3.01 -28.63
C GLU A 261 22.77 -1.52 -28.31
N THR A 262 21.89 -0.88 -27.55
CA THR A 262 22.10 0.50 -27.07
C THR A 262 23.39 0.59 -26.23
N ARG A 263 23.63 -0.34 -25.31
CA ARG A 263 24.84 -0.38 -24.48
C ARG A 263 26.10 -0.62 -25.30
N ARG A 264 26.07 -1.57 -26.25
CA ARG A 264 27.18 -1.86 -27.18
C ARG A 264 27.56 -0.62 -27.99
N VAL A 265 26.58 0.00 -28.65
CA VAL A 265 26.78 1.22 -29.46
C VAL A 265 27.26 2.40 -28.59
N SER A 266 26.73 2.56 -27.37
CA SER A 266 27.20 3.60 -26.43
C SER A 266 28.66 3.36 -26.02
N MET A 267 29.03 2.11 -25.74
CA MET A 267 30.40 1.76 -25.35
C MET A 267 31.39 2.02 -26.50
N GLU A 268 31.02 1.69 -27.74
CA GLU A 268 31.83 1.94 -28.94
C GLU A 268 31.93 3.44 -29.29
N ARG A 269 30.87 4.22 -29.06
CA ARG A 269 30.78 5.65 -29.41
C ARG A 269 31.36 6.58 -28.34
N ASP A 270 31.06 6.29 -27.07
CA ASP A 270 31.27 7.20 -25.93
C ASP A 270 32.25 6.63 -24.89
N GLY A 271 32.70 5.38 -25.04
CA GLY A 271 33.55 4.69 -24.07
C GLY A 271 32.84 4.33 -22.75
N ASN A 272 31.52 4.39 -22.71
CA ASN A 272 30.70 4.10 -21.53
C ASN A 272 29.25 3.72 -21.92
N VAL A 273 28.47 3.17 -20.99
CA VAL A 273 27.08 2.76 -21.24
C VAL A 273 26.03 3.79 -20.82
N HIS A 274 26.40 5.02 -20.46
CA HIS A 274 25.51 5.97 -19.78
C HIS A 274 24.27 6.36 -20.60
N ALA A 275 24.34 6.38 -21.93
CA ALA A 275 23.16 6.68 -22.75
C ALA A 275 22.01 5.66 -22.53
N SER A 276 22.32 4.41 -22.16
CA SER A 276 21.31 3.40 -21.79
C SER A 276 20.55 3.69 -20.49
N ARG A 277 21.02 4.62 -19.64
CA ARG A 277 20.29 5.09 -18.45
C ARG A 277 18.94 5.73 -18.81
N TRP A 278 18.80 6.25 -20.03
CA TRP A 278 17.52 6.73 -20.59
C TRP A 278 16.45 5.62 -20.57
N CYS A 279 16.82 4.38 -20.90
CA CYS A 279 15.91 3.23 -20.80
C CYS A 279 15.64 2.88 -19.34
N ALA A 280 16.70 2.83 -18.53
CA ALA A 280 16.72 2.29 -17.17
C ALA A 280 15.72 2.94 -16.21
N GLY A 281 15.46 4.25 -16.35
CA GLY A 281 14.48 4.96 -15.54
C GLY A 281 13.04 4.45 -15.68
N CYS A 282 12.69 3.90 -16.84
CA CYS A 282 11.35 3.34 -17.12
C CYS A 282 11.35 1.81 -17.08
N HIS A 283 12.42 1.16 -17.54
CA HIS A 283 12.47 -0.28 -17.78
C HIS A 283 13.16 -1.08 -16.68
N ASP A 284 14.26 -0.57 -16.12
CA ASP A 284 15.13 -1.28 -15.17
C ASP A 284 15.24 -0.61 -13.77
N PRO A 285 14.17 -0.14 -13.10
CA PRO A 285 14.31 0.70 -11.91
C PRO A 285 15.04 0.02 -10.74
N ALA A 286 14.87 -1.28 -10.54
CA ALA A 286 15.54 -2.02 -9.46
C ALA A 286 17.09 -1.99 -9.54
N PRO A 287 17.74 -2.41 -10.65
CA PRO A 287 19.18 -2.25 -10.80
C PRO A 287 19.61 -0.79 -10.95
N PHE A 288 18.77 0.09 -11.51
CA PHE A 288 19.12 1.49 -11.74
C PHE A 288 19.23 2.30 -10.45
N PHE A 289 18.19 2.29 -9.61
CA PHE A 289 18.18 3.01 -8.34
C PHE A 289 19.08 2.38 -7.26
N SER A 290 19.54 1.14 -7.45
CA SER A 290 20.53 0.49 -6.58
C SER A 290 21.99 0.67 -7.03
N GLY A 291 22.24 1.33 -8.17
CA GLY A 291 23.58 1.51 -8.74
C GLY A 291 24.16 0.24 -9.39
N ALA A 292 23.38 -0.82 -9.53
CA ALA A 292 23.80 -2.10 -10.11
C ALA A 292 23.68 -2.16 -11.64
N PHE A 293 22.97 -1.22 -12.27
CA PHE A 293 22.74 -1.16 -13.73
C PHE A 293 24.01 -1.06 -14.57
N GLU A 294 25.12 -0.62 -13.97
CA GLU A 294 26.45 -0.49 -14.60
C GLU A 294 27.42 -1.57 -14.12
N SER A 295 26.92 -2.62 -13.48
CA SER A 295 27.71 -3.80 -13.16
C SER A 295 28.17 -4.48 -14.46
N ALA A 296 29.48 -4.69 -14.61
CA ALA A 296 30.06 -5.29 -15.82
C ALA A 296 29.46 -6.65 -16.21
N ARG A 297 28.85 -7.38 -15.26
CA ARG A 297 28.11 -8.62 -15.55
C ARG A 297 26.89 -8.40 -16.47
N PHE A 298 26.39 -7.17 -16.60
CA PHE A 298 25.30 -6.83 -17.51
C PHE A 298 25.77 -6.56 -18.95
N ASP A 299 27.07 -6.50 -19.18
CA ASP A 299 27.68 -6.36 -20.49
C ASP A 299 28.41 -7.64 -20.95
N ASP A 300 28.54 -8.64 -20.07
CA ASP A 300 29.12 -9.95 -20.36
C ASP A 300 28.19 -10.76 -21.30
N PRO A 301 28.64 -11.10 -22.54
CA PRO A 301 27.84 -11.91 -23.47
C PRO A 301 27.61 -13.34 -22.98
N GLY A 302 28.46 -13.86 -22.10
CA GLY A 302 28.32 -15.19 -21.48
C GLY A 302 27.39 -15.21 -20.27
N TYR A 303 26.92 -14.06 -19.79
CA TYR A 303 26.05 -13.96 -18.61
C TYR A 303 24.57 -13.96 -18.99
N ASP A 304 23.81 -14.86 -18.35
CA ASP A 304 22.37 -14.98 -18.55
C ASP A 304 21.59 -13.92 -17.73
N LEU A 305 21.51 -12.73 -18.32
CA LEU A 305 20.72 -11.61 -17.83
C LEU A 305 19.21 -11.90 -17.72
N SER A 306 18.67 -12.88 -18.44
CA SER A 306 17.23 -13.16 -18.40
C SER A 306 16.82 -13.81 -17.07
N ASN A 307 17.77 -14.51 -16.42
CA ASN A 307 17.60 -15.21 -15.15
C ASN A 307 18.28 -14.55 -13.94
N ASP A 308 19.06 -13.46 -14.11
CA ASP A 308 19.53 -12.64 -12.96
C ASP A 308 18.30 -12.00 -12.27
N PRO A 309 18.03 -12.26 -10.97
CA PRO A 309 16.82 -11.77 -10.31
C PRO A 309 16.70 -10.24 -10.27
N MET A 310 17.82 -9.53 -10.27
CA MET A 310 17.89 -8.07 -10.24
C MET A 310 17.76 -7.48 -11.64
N ALA A 311 18.43 -8.06 -12.64
CA ALA A 311 18.26 -7.66 -14.03
C ALA A 311 16.85 -7.99 -14.56
N GLY A 312 16.25 -9.09 -14.11
CA GLY A 312 14.92 -9.52 -14.49
C GLY A 312 13.77 -8.90 -13.69
N ALA A 313 14.03 -7.98 -12.75
CA ALA A 313 13.06 -7.50 -11.76
C ALA A 313 11.88 -6.69 -12.34
N GLY A 314 12.15 -5.85 -13.35
CA GLY A 314 11.12 -4.97 -13.94
C GLY A 314 10.75 -3.76 -13.08
N ILE A 315 9.58 -3.19 -13.38
CA ILE A 315 8.89 -2.24 -12.52
C ILE A 315 8.23 -3.03 -11.38
N THR A 316 8.79 -2.91 -10.18
CA THR A 316 8.30 -3.60 -8.97
C THR A 316 7.14 -2.84 -8.32
N CYS A 317 6.46 -3.49 -7.38
CA CYS A 317 5.49 -2.85 -6.50
C CYS A 317 6.12 -1.64 -5.80
N THR A 318 7.35 -1.77 -5.28
CA THR A 318 8.10 -0.66 -4.68
C THR A 318 8.38 0.45 -5.69
N THR A 319 8.78 0.13 -6.93
CA THR A 319 9.06 1.12 -7.97
C THR A 319 7.90 2.10 -8.15
N CYS A 320 6.66 1.61 -8.31
CA CYS A 320 5.51 2.49 -8.46
C CYS A 320 5.10 3.13 -7.13
N HIS A 321 4.98 2.34 -6.06
CA HIS A 321 4.34 2.79 -4.82
C HIS A 321 5.23 3.61 -3.89
N ALA A 322 6.55 3.56 -4.03
CA ALA A 322 7.49 4.40 -3.28
C ALA A 322 7.82 5.73 -4.00
N VAL A 323 7.19 6.04 -5.14
CA VAL A 323 7.31 7.36 -5.76
C VAL A 323 6.75 8.40 -4.79
N THR A 324 7.56 9.41 -4.49
CA THR A 324 7.23 10.51 -3.58
C THR A 324 6.71 11.75 -4.28
N ASN A 325 7.17 11.97 -5.52
CA ASN A 325 6.83 13.14 -6.30
C ASN A 325 6.83 12.82 -7.81
N VAL A 326 5.86 13.37 -8.54
CA VAL A 326 5.92 13.51 -10.00
C VAL A 326 6.57 14.87 -10.26
N ASN A 327 7.74 14.88 -10.92
CA ASN A 327 8.53 16.09 -11.07
C ASN A 327 8.03 16.95 -12.22
N SER A 328 7.62 16.32 -13.34
CA SER A 328 6.87 16.97 -14.41
C SER A 328 6.19 15.96 -15.34
N THR A 329 5.45 16.47 -16.33
CA THR A 329 4.92 15.68 -17.46
C THR A 329 5.84 15.71 -18.68
N ARG A 330 7.17 15.88 -18.51
CA ARG A 330 8.16 15.83 -19.61
C ARG A 330 8.44 14.42 -20.13
N GLY A 331 8.16 13.39 -19.32
CA GLY A 331 8.50 12.00 -19.64
C GLY A 331 9.90 11.60 -19.19
N ASN A 332 10.45 10.54 -19.77
CA ASN A 332 11.80 10.01 -19.47
C ASN A 332 12.05 9.76 -17.96
N ALA A 333 11.07 9.16 -17.27
CA ALA A 333 11.08 8.85 -15.85
C ALA A 333 11.24 10.06 -14.90
N ASP A 334 10.67 11.22 -15.24
CA ASP A 334 10.73 12.45 -14.40
C ASP A 334 9.88 12.34 -13.11
N PHE A 335 10.32 11.49 -12.18
CA PHE A 335 9.77 11.25 -10.86
C PHE A 335 10.88 11.09 -9.82
N THR A 336 10.49 11.22 -8.54
CA THR A 336 11.39 10.98 -7.41
C THR A 336 10.97 9.72 -6.65
N LEU A 337 11.93 8.82 -6.41
CA LEU A 337 11.78 7.62 -5.61
C LEU A 337 12.43 7.82 -4.22
N GLU A 338 11.79 7.34 -3.15
CA GLU A 338 12.37 7.32 -1.79
C GLU A 338 12.58 5.86 -1.35
N GLU A 339 13.54 5.60 -0.46
CA GLU A 339 13.60 4.29 0.20
C GLU A 339 12.40 4.16 1.15
N PRO A 340 11.42 3.26 0.89
CA PRO A 340 10.22 3.18 1.70
C PRO A 340 10.52 2.68 3.11
N LEU A 341 10.02 3.41 4.11
CA LEU A 341 10.10 2.98 5.51
C LEU A 341 9.14 1.83 5.79
N HIS A 342 9.69 0.77 6.36
CA HIS A 342 8.98 -0.46 6.68
C HIS A 342 8.59 -0.53 8.16
N TYR A 343 7.64 -1.43 8.47
CA TYR A 343 7.31 -1.78 9.85
C TYR A 343 8.46 -2.61 10.46
N PRO A 344 8.58 -2.64 11.80
CA PRO A 344 9.55 -3.49 12.49
C PRO A 344 9.56 -4.93 11.94
N PHE A 345 10.75 -5.50 11.78
CA PHE A 345 11.00 -6.88 11.33
C PHE A 345 10.63 -7.25 9.88
N ALA A 346 10.33 -6.30 8.97
CA ALA A 346 10.02 -6.61 7.57
C ALA A 346 11.09 -7.44 6.84
N PHE A 347 12.37 -7.20 7.14
CA PHE A 347 13.52 -7.95 6.59
C PHE A 347 14.02 -9.07 7.52
N SER A 348 13.25 -9.50 8.53
CA SER A 348 13.71 -10.55 9.44
C SER A 348 13.64 -11.93 8.77
N ALA A 349 14.69 -12.73 8.94
CA ALA A 349 14.68 -14.14 8.57
C ALA A 349 13.91 -15.04 9.57
N ASN A 350 13.51 -14.50 10.73
CA ASN A 350 12.80 -15.26 11.76
C ASN A 350 11.28 -15.29 11.46
N PRO A 351 10.66 -16.47 11.26
CA PRO A 351 9.24 -16.56 10.88
C PRO A 351 8.26 -15.95 11.90
N PHE A 352 8.60 -16.00 13.20
CA PHE A 352 7.80 -15.37 14.25
C PHE A 352 7.88 -13.84 14.18
N LEU A 353 9.07 -13.28 13.93
CA LEU A 353 9.23 -11.82 13.78
C LEU A 353 8.58 -11.29 12.48
N GLN A 354 8.63 -12.04 11.38
CA GLN A 354 7.81 -11.72 10.19
C GLN A 354 6.30 -11.82 10.48
N TRP A 355 5.87 -12.80 11.26
CA TRP A 355 4.47 -12.87 11.69
C TRP A 355 4.09 -11.64 12.52
N VAL A 356 4.94 -11.21 13.47
CA VAL A 356 4.74 -9.94 14.22
C VAL A 356 4.66 -8.74 13.28
N ASN A 357 5.54 -8.65 12.27
CA ASN A 357 5.49 -7.60 11.26
C ASN A 357 4.11 -7.55 10.56
N ARG A 358 3.63 -8.68 10.02
CA ARG A 358 2.30 -8.81 9.41
C ARG A 358 1.20 -8.34 10.36
N GLN A 359 1.27 -8.69 11.65
CA GLN A 359 0.30 -8.26 12.66
C GLN A 359 0.29 -6.74 12.87
N LEU A 360 1.45 -6.08 12.88
CA LEU A 360 1.54 -4.63 13.02
C LEU A 360 0.96 -3.91 11.80
N VAL A 361 1.34 -4.35 10.58
CA VAL A 361 0.81 -3.81 9.31
C VAL A 361 -0.72 -3.93 9.27
N LYS A 362 -1.26 -5.13 9.54
CA LYS A 362 -2.70 -5.41 9.50
C LYS A 362 -3.46 -4.73 10.63
N GLY A 363 -2.84 -4.53 11.80
CA GLY A 363 -3.43 -3.87 12.96
C GLY A 363 -3.59 -2.36 12.80
N LYS A 364 -2.57 -1.69 12.26
CA LYS A 364 -2.49 -0.22 12.11
C LYS A 364 -1.99 0.21 10.72
N PRO A 365 -2.73 -0.07 9.63
CA PRO A 365 -2.25 0.13 8.25
C PRO A 365 -2.09 1.60 7.79
N ALA A 366 -2.29 2.59 8.67
CA ALA A 366 -2.20 4.02 8.31
C ALA A 366 -0.78 4.42 7.85
N PHE A 367 0.26 3.98 8.56
CA PHE A 367 1.65 4.20 8.16
C PHE A 367 1.97 3.51 6.81
N HIS A 368 1.48 2.28 6.60
CA HIS A 368 1.65 1.55 5.34
C HIS A 368 1.03 2.33 4.16
N LYS A 369 -0.23 2.77 4.31
CA LYS A 369 -0.93 3.58 3.32
C LYS A 369 -0.19 4.90 3.04
N LYS A 370 0.38 5.54 4.07
CA LYS A 370 1.15 6.78 3.94
C LYS A 370 2.50 6.58 3.25
N THR A 371 3.15 5.43 3.42
CA THR A 371 4.40 5.06 2.72
C THR A 371 4.15 4.73 1.25
N PHE A 372 3.09 3.96 0.93
CA PHE A 372 2.93 3.33 -0.40
C PHE A 372 1.84 3.93 -1.31
N LEU A 373 1.09 4.95 -0.87
CA LEU A 373 0.11 5.62 -1.73
C LEU A 373 0.19 7.15 -1.61
N ARG A 374 0.11 7.85 -2.75
CA ARG A 374 -0.01 9.31 -2.87
C ARG A 374 -1.17 9.63 -3.81
N GLU A 375 -1.76 10.83 -3.69
CA GLU A 375 -2.95 11.18 -4.48
C GLU A 375 -2.70 11.16 -6.00
N PHE A 376 -1.48 11.55 -6.44
CA PHE A 376 -1.10 11.50 -7.86
C PHE A 376 -1.08 10.09 -8.48
N HIS A 377 -1.07 9.00 -7.69
CA HIS A 377 -1.19 7.64 -8.24
C HIS A 377 -2.54 7.42 -8.96
N ARG A 378 -3.51 8.32 -8.76
CA ARG A 378 -4.81 8.32 -9.44
C ARG A 378 -4.86 9.21 -10.69
N SER A 379 -3.83 10.01 -10.93
CA SER A 379 -3.81 11.03 -11.97
C SER A 379 -3.07 10.55 -13.22
N ALA A 380 -3.30 11.20 -14.36
CA ALA A 380 -2.67 10.81 -15.62
C ALA A 380 -1.18 11.19 -15.70
N GLU A 381 -0.78 12.22 -14.94
CA GLU A 381 0.57 12.73 -14.83
C GLU A 381 1.53 11.68 -14.25
N PHE A 382 1.07 10.84 -13.32
CA PHE A 382 1.89 9.74 -12.80
C PHE A 382 2.25 8.73 -13.89
N CYS A 383 1.29 8.33 -14.74
CA CYS A 383 1.58 7.49 -15.90
C CYS A 383 2.45 8.21 -16.94
N SER A 384 2.35 9.55 -17.03
CA SER A 384 3.09 10.35 -18.02
C SER A 384 4.61 10.30 -17.85
N THR A 385 5.11 9.99 -16.65
CA THR A 385 6.56 9.95 -16.39
C THR A 385 7.25 8.88 -17.24
N CYS A 386 6.59 7.75 -17.50
CA CYS A 386 7.10 6.68 -18.37
C CYS A 386 6.37 6.60 -19.73
N HIS A 387 5.06 6.89 -19.81
CA HIS A 387 4.29 6.79 -21.07
C HIS A 387 4.39 8.03 -21.98
N LYS A 388 5.25 8.99 -21.61
CA LYS A 388 5.74 10.05 -22.49
C LYS A 388 7.26 9.99 -22.51
N VAL A 389 7.83 10.12 -23.70
CA VAL A 389 9.23 9.85 -23.98
C VAL A 389 9.73 10.80 -25.06
N HIS A 390 10.97 11.24 -24.92
CA HIS A 390 11.73 11.94 -25.95
C HIS A 390 13.16 11.42 -25.98
N LEU A 391 13.77 11.41 -27.16
CA LEU A 391 15.17 11.03 -27.34
C LEU A 391 16.01 12.32 -27.17
N PRO A 392 16.79 12.44 -26.08
CA PRO A 392 17.68 13.58 -25.89
C PRO A 392 18.93 13.47 -26.76
N GLU A 393 19.65 14.58 -26.91
CA GLU A 393 20.90 14.62 -27.67
C GLU A 393 21.98 13.70 -27.07
N GLN A 394 21.99 13.52 -25.74
CA GLN A 394 22.92 12.61 -25.05
C GLN A 394 22.58 11.12 -25.24
N LEU A 395 21.48 10.80 -25.93
CA LEU A 395 21.21 9.46 -26.46
C LEU A 395 21.59 9.36 -27.94
N ASN A 396 21.20 10.35 -28.76
CA ASN A 396 21.20 10.23 -30.23
C ASN A 396 22.25 11.06 -30.98
N HIS A 397 22.98 11.95 -30.30
CA HIS A 397 24.01 12.87 -30.82
C HIS A 397 23.53 13.71 -32.03
N TYR A 398 22.23 14.03 -32.08
CA TYR A 398 21.61 14.77 -33.17
C TYR A 398 20.80 15.97 -32.70
N LYS A 399 19.68 15.74 -31.99
CA LYS A 399 18.80 16.76 -31.41
C LYS A 399 17.70 16.11 -30.55
N TRP A 400 16.90 16.93 -29.88
CA TRP A 400 15.63 16.48 -29.30
C TRP A 400 14.71 15.91 -30.37
N VAL A 401 14.32 14.63 -30.23
CA VAL A 401 13.33 13.97 -31.10
C VAL A 401 12.19 13.43 -30.24
N ARG A 402 10.95 13.66 -30.67
CA ARG A 402 9.76 13.14 -29.99
C ARG A 402 9.74 11.61 -30.09
N GLY A 403 9.67 10.94 -28.94
CA GLY A 403 9.44 9.50 -28.84
C GLY A 403 7.96 9.18 -28.67
N GLN A 404 7.66 8.09 -27.96
CA GLN A 404 6.30 7.73 -27.57
C GLN A 404 5.64 8.88 -26.76
N ASN A 405 4.38 9.20 -27.00
CA ASN A 405 3.70 10.28 -26.29
C ASN A 405 2.20 10.03 -26.13
N HIS A 406 1.87 9.12 -25.22
CA HIS A 406 0.48 8.80 -24.89
C HIS A 406 -0.20 9.95 -24.14
N TYR A 407 0.53 10.56 -23.20
CA TYR A 407 -0.04 11.56 -22.29
C TYR A 407 -0.57 12.80 -23.02
N ASP A 408 0.22 13.43 -23.90
CA ASP A 408 -0.25 14.64 -24.59
C ASP A 408 -1.38 14.30 -25.57
N ALA A 409 -1.31 13.16 -26.27
CA ALA A 409 -2.36 12.72 -27.18
C ALA A 409 -3.68 12.45 -26.46
N TYR A 410 -3.63 11.76 -25.32
CA TYR A 410 -4.75 11.58 -24.40
C TYR A 410 -5.29 12.92 -23.90
N PHE A 411 -4.43 13.79 -23.38
CA PHE A 411 -4.83 15.08 -22.80
C PHE A 411 -5.54 15.97 -23.82
N LEU A 412 -5.02 15.99 -25.06
CA LEU A 412 -5.59 16.73 -26.20
C LEU A 412 -6.79 16.04 -26.88
N SER A 413 -7.25 14.89 -26.37
CA SER A 413 -8.46 14.23 -26.86
C SER A 413 -9.70 14.62 -26.07
N GLY A 414 -10.88 14.49 -26.68
CA GLY A 414 -12.14 14.73 -25.98
C GLY A 414 -12.42 13.70 -24.89
N VAL A 415 -11.71 12.56 -24.90
CA VAL A 415 -11.82 11.53 -23.86
C VAL A 415 -11.28 12.02 -22.53
N SER A 416 -10.26 12.90 -22.50
CA SER A 416 -9.76 13.47 -21.24
C SER A 416 -10.74 14.44 -20.58
N GLY A 417 -11.63 15.05 -21.38
CA GLY A 417 -12.50 16.15 -20.97
C GLY A 417 -11.80 17.50 -20.74
N TYR A 418 -10.48 17.59 -20.96
CA TYR A 418 -9.71 18.83 -20.70
C TYR A 418 -9.55 19.73 -21.94
N PHE A 419 -9.43 19.15 -23.14
CA PHE A 419 -9.12 19.92 -24.34
C PHE A 419 -10.37 20.34 -25.10
N THR A 420 -10.54 21.65 -25.30
CA THR A 420 -11.75 22.29 -25.85
C THR A 420 -11.84 22.29 -27.38
N GLN A 421 -10.78 21.88 -28.10
CA GLN A 421 -10.76 21.84 -29.56
C GLN A 421 -10.77 20.40 -30.12
N SER A 422 -11.24 19.43 -29.32
CA SER A 422 -11.38 18.04 -29.77
C SER A 422 -12.54 17.90 -30.77
N PHE A 423 -12.36 17.13 -31.84
CA PHE A 423 -13.40 16.90 -32.84
C PHE A 423 -14.57 16.02 -32.36
N TYR A 424 -14.33 15.19 -31.33
CA TYR A 424 -15.33 14.31 -30.74
C TYR A 424 -15.11 14.22 -29.23
N TYR A 425 -16.22 14.21 -28.48
CA TYR A 425 -16.25 13.98 -27.04
C TYR A 425 -17.15 12.78 -26.74
N PRO A 426 -16.72 11.82 -25.90
CA PRO A 426 -17.63 10.82 -25.35
C PRO A 426 -18.65 11.48 -24.40
N PRO A 427 -19.82 10.86 -24.18
CA PRO A 427 -20.82 11.37 -23.22
C PRO A 427 -20.32 11.50 -21.78
N ILE A 428 -19.29 10.72 -21.42
CA ILE A 428 -18.61 10.75 -20.11
C ILE A 428 -17.11 10.84 -20.36
N ALA A 429 -16.46 11.86 -19.81
CA ALA A 429 -15.02 12.02 -19.86
C ALA A 429 -14.30 11.07 -18.87
N THR A 430 -13.11 10.64 -19.25
CA THR A 430 -12.24 9.74 -18.49
C THR A 430 -10.96 10.48 -18.14
N HIS A 431 -10.91 11.06 -16.93
CA HIS A 431 -9.81 11.94 -16.49
C HIS A 431 -8.50 11.23 -16.07
N LYS A 432 -8.40 9.89 -16.19
CA LYS A 432 -7.25 9.11 -15.70
C LYS A 432 -7.01 7.83 -16.49
N CYS A 433 -5.75 7.51 -16.76
CA CYS A 433 -5.32 6.31 -17.50
C CYS A 433 -5.78 5.01 -16.81
N SER A 434 -5.75 4.99 -15.47
CA SER A 434 -6.14 3.85 -14.64
C SER A 434 -7.62 3.46 -14.74
N ALA A 435 -8.49 4.33 -15.29
CA ALA A 435 -9.88 3.95 -15.54
C ALA A 435 -10.01 2.88 -16.64
N CYS A 436 -9.12 2.89 -17.64
CA CYS A 436 -9.12 1.92 -18.74
C CYS A 436 -8.07 0.81 -18.54
N HIS A 437 -6.87 1.17 -18.07
CA HIS A 437 -5.75 0.22 -17.94
C HIS A 437 -5.64 -0.45 -16.55
N MET A 438 -6.41 -0.01 -15.56
CA MET A 438 -6.49 -0.65 -14.24
C MET A 438 -7.96 -0.84 -13.82
N PRO A 439 -8.77 -1.56 -14.63
CA PRO A 439 -10.19 -1.74 -14.36
C PRO A 439 -10.42 -2.40 -13.00
N LEU A 440 -11.60 -2.18 -12.42
CA LEU A 440 -11.95 -2.79 -11.13
C LEU A 440 -12.24 -4.27 -11.32
N THR A 441 -11.59 -5.11 -10.52
CA THR A 441 -11.82 -6.56 -10.44
C THR A 441 -12.17 -6.96 -9.01
N ARG A 442 -12.99 -8.00 -8.85
CA ARG A 442 -13.34 -8.58 -7.55
C ARG A 442 -12.11 -9.22 -6.92
N SER A 443 -11.92 -9.03 -5.62
CA SER A 443 -10.78 -9.58 -4.87
C SER A 443 -11.07 -9.67 -3.38
N ASP A 444 -10.49 -10.67 -2.72
CA ASP A 444 -10.52 -10.86 -1.26
C ASP A 444 -9.23 -10.39 -0.56
N ASP A 445 -8.32 -9.73 -1.31
CA ASP A 445 -7.07 -9.13 -0.80
C ASP A 445 -7.32 -8.18 0.38
N PHE A 446 -6.34 -8.04 1.27
CA PHE A 446 -6.49 -7.22 2.49
C PHE A 446 -6.83 -5.75 2.20
N GLY A 447 -6.38 -5.23 1.06
CA GLY A 447 -6.65 -3.86 0.61
C GLY A 447 -7.94 -3.67 -0.20
N ALA A 448 -8.69 -4.75 -0.47
CA ALA A 448 -9.92 -4.68 -1.26
C ALA A 448 -11.01 -3.88 -0.54
N ARG A 449 -11.81 -3.15 -1.31
CA ARG A 449 -12.87 -2.26 -0.79
C ARG A 449 -14.04 -2.18 -1.76
N ARG A 450 -15.17 -1.63 -1.30
CA ARG A 450 -16.28 -1.26 -2.17
C ARG A 450 -15.93 0.02 -2.93
N PHE A 451 -16.26 0.04 -4.23
CA PHE A 451 -16.04 1.17 -5.13
C PHE A 451 -17.35 1.68 -5.76
N ASP A 452 -18.44 0.96 -5.55
CA ASP A 452 -19.80 1.18 -6.02
C ASP A 452 -20.78 0.63 -4.98
N ASP A 453 -22.09 0.71 -5.23
CA ASP A 453 -23.14 0.23 -4.33
C ASP A 453 -23.29 -1.30 -4.31
N SER A 454 -22.41 -2.06 -4.98
CA SER A 454 -22.44 -3.52 -4.91
C SER A 454 -21.89 -4.03 -3.58
N ASP A 455 -22.29 -5.24 -3.20
CA ASP A 455 -21.81 -5.86 -1.96
C ASP A 455 -20.35 -6.37 -2.07
N GLU A 456 -19.75 -6.29 -3.26
CA GLU A 456 -18.46 -6.88 -3.59
C GLU A 456 -17.26 -6.02 -3.20
N LEU A 457 -16.23 -6.67 -2.66
CA LEU A 457 -14.91 -6.08 -2.51
C LEU A 457 -14.13 -6.17 -3.83
N LYS A 458 -13.51 -5.05 -4.22
CA LYS A 458 -12.79 -4.90 -5.49
C LYS A 458 -11.42 -4.27 -5.25
N VAL A 459 -10.52 -4.51 -6.20
CA VAL A 459 -9.21 -3.87 -6.35
C VAL A 459 -9.06 -3.35 -7.78
N HIS A 460 -8.06 -2.51 -8.01
CA HIS A 460 -7.64 -2.17 -9.38
C HIS A 460 -6.81 -3.33 -9.95
N ASP A 461 -7.10 -3.76 -11.17
CA ASP A 461 -6.30 -4.75 -11.89
C ASP A 461 -4.90 -4.17 -12.21
N HIS A 462 -3.87 -5.00 -12.09
CA HIS A 462 -2.46 -4.65 -12.34
C HIS A 462 -1.84 -5.47 -13.49
N GLN A 463 -2.65 -6.08 -14.35
CA GLN A 463 -2.19 -6.72 -15.59
C GLN A 463 -1.86 -5.68 -16.68
N PHE A 464 -2.49 -4.50 -16.62
CA PHE A 464 -2.36 -3.42 -17.60
C PHE A 464 -2.67 -3.87 -19.05
N PRO A 465 -3.89 -4.40 -19.33
CA PRO A 465 -4.25 -4.85 -20.66
C PRO A 465 -4.13 -3.72 -21.69
N ALA A 466 -3.57 -4.06 -22.84
CA ALA A 466 -3.13 -3.17 -23.91
C ALA A 466 -2.99 -3.96 -25.23
N ALA A 467 -2.42 -3.34 -26.27
CA ALA A 467 -2.32 -3.93 -27.60
C ALA A 467 -1.29 -5.06 -27.78
N ASN A 468 -0.33 -5.20 -26.86
CA ASN A 468 0.73 -6.19 -26.98
C ASN A 468 0.23 -7.59 -26.56
N THR A 469 -0.30 -8.34 -27.52
CA THR A 469 -0.64 -9.77 -27.37
C THR A 469 0.52 -10.70 -27.70
N ALA A 470 1.63 -10.18 -28.24
CA ALA A 470 2.80 -10.99 -28.59
C ALA A 470 3.59 -11.38 -27.34
N LEU A 471 3.70 -10.48 -26.35
CA LEU A 471 4.49 -10.72 -25.15
C LEU A 471 3.98 -11.92 -24.33
N PRO A 472 2.67 -12.10 -24.05
CA PRO A 472 2.21 -13.30 -23.36
C PRO A 472 2.48 -14.61 -24.11
N GLU A 473 2.43 -14.62 -25.46
CA GLU A 473 2.76 -15.80 -26.27
C GLU A 473 4.26 -16.14 -26.20
N LEU A 474 5.13 -15.13 -26.33
CA LEU A 474 6.60 -15.27 -26.22
C LEU A 474 7.06 -15.84 -24.86
N LEU A 475 6.24 -15.70 -23.83
CA LEU A 475 6.52 -16.14 -22.46
C LEU A 475 5.72 -17.38 -22.05
N HIS A 476 4.96 -17.93 -22.99
CA HIS A 476 4.07 -19.08 -22.75
C HIS A 476 3.14 -18.87 -21.55
N TYR A 477 2.68 -17.63 -21.36
CA TYR A 477 1.77 -17.27 -20.28
C TYR A 477 0.40 -17.94 -20.47
N PRO A 478 -0.35 -18.16 -19.37
CA PRO A 478 -1.69 -18.73 -19.45
C PRO A 478 -2.61 -17.94 -20.39
N SER A 479 -3.45 -18.64 -21.15
CA SER A 479 -4.31 -18.03 -22.18
C SER A 479 -5.27 -16.95 -21.65
N TRP A 480 -5.60 -16.96 -20.36
CA TRP A 480 -6.40 -15.89 -19.72
C TRP A 480 -5.74 -14.53 -19.80
N VAL A 481 -4.40 -14.46 -19.86
CA VAL A 481 -3.64 -13.22 -20.00
C VAL A 481 -4.03 -12.57 -21.32
N ASN A 482 -3.84 -13.28 -22.44
CA ASN A 482 -4.18 -12.76 -23.77
C ASN A 482 -5.68 -12.57 -23.98
N GLN A 483 -6.55 -13.36 -23.35
CA GLN A 483 -8.00 -13.10 -23.35
C GLN A 483 -8.35 -11.72 -22.75
N ALA A 484 -7.64 -11.25 -21.73
CA ALA A 484 -7.84 -9.90 -21.19
C ALA A 484 -7.39 -8.80 -22.16
N HIS A 485 -6.28 -9.01 -22.89
CA HIS A 485 -5.82 -8.10 -23.96
C HIS A 485 -6.83 -8.04 -25.11
N LEU A 486 -7.33 -9.20 -25.58
CA LEU A 486 -8.36 -9.27 -26.64
C LEU A 486 -9.67 -8.61 -26.21
N LYS A 487 -10.10 -8.83 -24.95
CA LYS A 487 -11.30 -8.18 -24.38
C LYS A 487 -11.13 -6.65 -24.27
N PHE A 488 -9.92 -6.17 -23.98
CA PHE A 488 -9.61 -4.73 -23.99
C PHE A 488 -9.65 -4.14 -25.41
N LEU A 489 -9.14 -4.88 -26.40
CA LEU A 489 -9.09 -4.46 -27.81
C LEU A 489 -10.45 -4.53 -28.53
N ASP A 490 -11.43 -5.27 -28.00
CA ASP A 490 -12.74 -5.42 -28.62
C ASP A 490 -13.40 -4.07 -28.92
N GLY A 491 -13.73 -3.84 -30.19
CA GLY A 491 -14.32 -2.59 -30.68
C GLY A 491 -13.49 -1.33 -30.42
N VAL A 492 -12.19 -1.43 -30.14
CA VAL A 492 -11.31 -0.25 -29.98
C VAL A 492 -11.03 0.42 -31.32
N VAL A 493 -10.76 -0.38 -32.35
CA VAL A 493 -10.62 0.09 -33.74
C VAL A 493 -11.79 -0.42 -34.55
N ARG A 494 -12.31 0.47 -35.41
CA ARG A 494 -13.27 0.16 -36.46
C ARG A 494 -12.58 0.35 -37.82
N VAL A 495 -12.62 -0.69 -38.64
CA VAL A 495 -12.18 -0.65 -40.04
C VAL A 495 -13.42 -0.73 -40.93
N ASP A 496 -13.73 0.36 -41.62
CA ASP A 496 -14.83 0.45 -42.58
C ASP A 496 -14.29 0.36 -44.00
N LEU A 497 -14.56 -0.76 -44.67
CA LEU A 497 -14.34 -0.91 -46.10
C LEU A 497 -15.54 -0.32 -46.83
N PHE A 498 -15.33 0.76 -47.60
CA PHE A 498 -16.44 1.54 -48.17
C PHE A 498 -16.44 1.60 -49.70
N GLY A 499 -15.30 1.36 -50.35
CA GLY A 499 -15.17 1.33 -51.81
C GLY A 499 -14.12 0.36 -52.31
N LEU A 500 -14.28 -0.11 -53.54
CA LEU A 500 -13.29 -0.84 -54.33
C LEU A 500 -13.13 -0.15 -55.68
N LYS A 501 -11.93 -0.10 -56.24
CA LYS A 501 -11.68 0.44 -57.58
C LYS A 501 -11.04 -0.58 -58.50
N GLU A 502 -11.66 -0.82 -59.65
CA GLU A 502 -11.18 -1.77 -60.67
C GLU A 502 -9.79 -1.37 -61.19
N GLY A 503 -8.97 -2.36 -61.57
CA GLY A 503 -7.62 -2.14 -62.11
C GLY A 503 -6.53 -1.87 -61.07
N GLY A 504 -6.89 -1.62 -59.80
CA GLY A 504 -5.92 -1.37 -58.74
C GLY A 504 -5.32 0.04 -58.72
N VAL A 505 -6.00 1.02 -59.30
CA VAL A 505 -5.53 2.41 -59.45
C VAL A 505 -6.52 3.42 -58.87
N ILE A 506 -6.03 4.61 -58.51
CA ILE A 506 -6.81 5.66 -57.82
C ILE A 506 -7.98 6.18 -58.68
N ASP A 507 -7.79 6.21 -60.01
CA ASP A 507 -8.80 6.61 -61.00
C ASP A 507 -9.63 5.42 -61.52
N GLY A 508 -9.47 4.24 -60.93
CA GLY A 508 -10.19 3.03 -61.29
C GLY A 508 -11.70 3.17 -61.02
N LYS A 509 -12.51 2.48 -61.81
CA LYS A 509 -13.98 2.50 -61.67
C LYS A 509 -14.39 2.10 -60.26
N LEU A 510 -15.05 3.01 -59.56
CA LEU A 510 -15.50 2.83 -58.18
C LEU A 510 -16.71 1.88 -58.09
N ILE A 511 -16.60 0.92 -57.20
CA ILE A 511 -17.63 -0.01 -56.74
C ILE A 511 -17.91 0.33 -55.28
N ALA A 512 -18.98 1.09 -55.05
CA ALA A 512 -19.43 1.52 -53.73
C ALA A 512 -20.95 1.80 -53.75
N PRO A 513 -21.67 1.68 -52.62
CA PRO A 513 -21.19 1.16 -51.33
C PRO A 513 -21.02 -0.36 -51.34
N LEU A 514 -20.08 -0.89 -50.54
CA LEU A 514 -19.82 -2.33 -50.42
C LEU A 514 -20.84 -3.10 -49.56
N ARG A 515 -21.90 -2.42 -49.08
CA ARG A 515 -22.98 -2.97 -48.25
C ARG A 515 -24.31 -2.32 -48.61
N PRO A 516 -25.47 -3.02 -48.49
CA PRO A 516 -25.65 -4.33 -47.86
C PRO A 516 -25.09 -5.51 -48.66
N THR A 517 -25.00 -5.39 -49.99
CA THR A 517 -24.51 -6.47 -50.87
C THR A 517 -23.02 -6.30 -51.16
N VAL A 518 -22.23 -7.31 -50.81
CA VAL A 518 -20.79 -7.34 -51.11
C VAL A 518 -20.58 -7.75 -52.57
N PRO A 519 -19.80 -7.00 -53.37
CA PRO A 519 -19.56 -7.35 -54.78
C PRO A 519 -18.68 -8.61 -54.90
N ALA A 520 -18.99 -9.47 -55.86
CA ALA A 520 -18.12 -10.58 -56.25
C ALA A 520 -16.92 -10.04 -57.04
N LEU A 521 -15.70 -10.47 -56.70
CA LEU A 521 -14.46 -10.06 -57.36
C LEU A 521 -13.98 -11.14 -58.33
N VAL A 522 -13.38 -10.72 -59.44
CA VAL A 522 -12.85 -11.62 -60.46
C VAL A 522 -11.45 -12.08 -60.04
N PRO A 523 -11.18 -13.40 -59.91
CA PRO A 523 -9.84 -13.91 -59.58
C PRO A 523 -8.79 -13.43 -60.59
N GLY A 524 -7.60 -13.09 -60.09
CA GLY A 524 -6.48 -12.57 -60.90
C GLY A 524 -6.56 -11.09 -61.28
N GLN A 525 -7.70 -10.41 -61.07
CA GLN A 525 -7.80 -8.96 -61.28
C GLN A 525 -7.25 -8.16 -60.09
N ARG A 526 -6.75 -6.95 -60.38
CA ARG A 526 -6.31 -6.00 -59.36
C ARG A 526 -7.46 -5.08 -58.96
N TYR A 527 -7.54 -4.81 -57.65
CA TYR A 527 -8.50 -3.86 -57.07
C TYR A 527 -7.80 -2.99 -56.03
N LEU A 528 -8.13 -1.71 -55.99
CA LEU A 528 -7.71 -0.80 -54.91
C LEU A 528 -8.84 -0.73 -53.89
N LEU A 529 -8.53 -0.97 -52.62
CA LEU A 529 -9.49 -0.98 -51.52
C LEU A 529 -9.48 0.37 -50.79
N GLU A 530 -10.64 1.02 -50.71
CA GLU A 530 -10.82 2.25 -49.95
C GLU A 530 -11.37 1.92 -48.56
N ALA A 531 -10.58 2.25 -47.53
CA ALA A 531 -10.84 1.91 -46.14
C ALA A 531 -10.70 3.15 -45.23
N VAL A 532 -11.62 3.28 -44.25
CA VAL A 532 -11.50 4.22 -43.14
C VAL A 532 -11.18 3.44 -41.88
N ILE A 533 -10.06 3.77 -41.22
CA ILE A 533 -9.64 3.19 -39.94
C ILE A 533 -9.83 4.24 -38.84
N ARG A 534 -10.56 3.89 -37.78
CA ARG A 534 -10.88 4.81 -36.67
C ARG A 534 -10.67 4.13 -35.32
N THR A 535 -9.96 4.82 -34.41
CA THR A 535 -9.96 4.48 -32.99
C THR A 535 -11.20 5.11 -32.35
N VAL A 536 -12.04 4.31 -31.70
CA VAL A 536 -13.38 4.73 -31.24
C VAL A 536 -13.63 4.60 -29.73
N LYS A 537 -12.75 3.91 -28.98
CA LYS A 537 -12.85 3.74 -27.51
C LYS A 537 -11.65 4.27 -26.70
N MET A 538 -10.65 4.88 -27.34
CA MET A 538 -9.43 5.36 -26.66
C MET A 538 -9.21 6.87 -26.85
N GLY A 539 -8.57 7.50 -25.87
CA GLY A 539 -8.15 8.91 -25.94
C GLY A 539 -6.83 9.14 -26.68
N HIS A 540 -6.09 8.11 -27.03
CA HIS A 540 -4.81 8.23 -27.73
C HIS A 540 -4.74 7.26 -28.92
N PRO A 541 -3.81 7.47 -29.88
CA PRO A 541 -3.66 6.59 -31.03
C PRO A 541 -3.50 5.10 -30.67
N LEU A 542 -3.97 4.24 -31.58
CA LEU A 542 -3.65 2.82 -31.61
C LEU A 542 -2.92 2.46 -32.93
N THR A 543 -1.78 1.76 -32.90
CA THR A 543 -0.92 1.57 -31.72
C THR A 543 -0.15 2.85 -31.42
N GLN A 544 0.25 3.00 -30.17
CA GLN A 544 1.25 3.98 -29.76
C GLN A 544 2.18 3.24 -28.79
N GLY A 545 3.49 3.47 -28.93
CA GLY A 545 4.49 2.58 -28.34
C GLY A 545 5.61 2.26 -29.34
N THR A 546 6.61 1.52 -28.88
CA THR A 546 7.51 0.77 -29.76
C THR A 546 6.76 -0.51 -30.15
N VAL A 547 6.64 -0.77 -31.46
CA VAL A 547 6.04 -1.98 -32.04
C VAL A 547 7.17 -2.86 -32.54
#